data_AF-A0A0Q7T5J4-F1
#
_entry.id   AF-A0A0Q7T5J4-F1
#
_cell.length_a   1.000
_cell.length_b   1.000
_cell.length_c   1.000
_cell.angle_alpha   90.00
_cell.angle_beta   90.00
_cell.angle_gamma   90.00
#
_symmetry.space_group_name_H-M   'P 1'
#
loop_
_entity.id
_entity.type
_entity.pdbx_description
1 polymer ?
#
loop_
_entity_poly.entity_id
_entity_poly.type
_entity_poly.pdbx_seq_one_letter_code
_entity_poly.pdbx_strand_id
1 'polypeptide(L)'
;MRLAFADPRNMTISPLNMHFGQPAPDVSDIRPSIAKRGVLVPMLVQERFADGAVMPGAFAVVAGARRLTAAQAEIAAGVDIDPVPICILDPGDDAAAIEASLIENLHRLPPDEVSTWEAFAKLIKEGRTPQEIAATFHMSEAVVNRTLALGNLLPRLRKLYRREAVNVATIRLLTLATKSQQKAWLAIHDDPDQVTPVGQGLKNWLFGGAAIPTKHALFSLEDYPGAIIADLFGEDSYFTDPGLFWTCQNAALAAKREALLAEGWSAVEVLETGRSFDSWKHERVSKAKGGKVYLSVSQRGEVTAHEGFLTAREARRAQAVAAQMAKGTARGEEGRADPKTDRAEVTSSQQAYIDLHRHSAVRAVLTDHPGVALRLLVAHAVAGTHLWRVEPDARRAGSEAVAQSAQASPAEARFQVKHKAICALLGADPERALVGQRREGGAAGAFAKLLALPDADVLAVAAVVMGETLAAGSVEVETAGTFLKVDMGAVWTPDEAFFELMRDREAVNAMLREVGGKKVADGNLTEKVKTQKTILRDFLDGTNDRPKAARWTPKWLTFPAQAYTRRPFATAQRSRAVAPLLRGVRLPSPAATPPSTMAPAVDPNPAILAAQ
;
A
#
# COMPACT_ATOMS: atom_id res chain seq x y z
N MET A 1 -19.37 -8.45 62.81
CA MET A 1 -18.06 -8.33 63.50
C MET A 1 -18.27 -8.21 65.01
N ARG A 2 -17.43 -8.85 65.82
CA ARG A 2 -17.48 -8.81 67.31
C ARG A 2 -16.12 -8.54 67.94
N LEU A 3 -16.06 -7.71 68.98
CA LEU A 3 -14.83 -7.46 69.74
C LEU A 3 -14.62 -8.51 70.84
N ALA A 4 -13.39 -8.98 70.99
CA ALA A 4 -13.00 -9.94 72.02
C ALA A 4 -11.52 -9.75 72.40
N PHE A 5 -11.04 -10.54 73.36
CA PHE A 5 -9.63 -10.67 73.67
C PHE A 5 -9.19 -12.12 73.44
N ALA A 6 -7.97 -12.33 72.98
CA ALA A 6 -7.44 -13.68 72.75
C ALA A 6 -5.92 -13.73 72.92
N ASP A 7 -5.42 -14.89 73.33
CA ASP A 7 -3.97 -15.12 73.51
C ASP A 7 -3.26 -15.11 72.14
N PRO A 8 -2.24 -14.25 71.93
CA PRO A 8 -1.43 -14.24 70.70
C PRO A 8 -0.81 -15.59 70.32
N ARG A 9 -0.61 -16.50 71.29
CA ARG A 9 -0.09 -17.86 71.06
C ARG A 9 -1.06 -18.73 70.26
N ASN A 10 -2.36 -18.42 70.30
CA ASN A 10 -3.41 -19.14 69.58
C ASN A 10 -3.77 -18.48 68.24
N MET A 11 -2.95 -17.53 67.77
CA MET A 11 -3.17 -16.78 66.54
C MET A 11 -2.11 -17.08 65.49
N THR A 12 -2.54 -17.15 64.23
CA THR A 12 -1.66 -17.31 63.06
C THR A 12 -2.01 -16.27 61.99
N ILE A 13 -1.10 -15.94 61.08
CA ILE A 13 -1.42 -15.05 59.96
C ILE A 13 -2.35 -15.77 58.98
N SER A 14 -3.46 -15.14 58.60
CA SER A 14 -4.42 -15.67 57.63
C SER A 14 -3.86 -15.66 56.20
N PRO A 15 -4.16 -16.67 55.35
CA PRO A 15 -3.92 -16.61 53.90
C PRO A 15 -4.59 -15.42 53.18
N LEU A 16 -5.61 -14.83 53.80
CA LEU A 16 -6.31 -13.63 53.32
C LEU A 16 -5.60 -12.32 53.69
N ASN A 17 -4.60 -12.37 54.57
CA ASN A 17 -3.77 -11.21 54.85
C ASN A 17 -2.95 -10.82 53.61
N MET A 18 -2.90 -9.52 53.31
CA MET A 18 -2.19 -8.99 52.14
C MET A 18 -0.69 -9.33 52.11
N HIS A 19 -0.04 -9.52 53.26
CA HIS A 19 1.37 -9.85 53.38
C HIS A 19 1.63 -11.33 53.70
N PHE A 20 0.64 -12.20 53.54
CA PHE A 20 0.80 -13.63 53.77
C PHE A 20 1.93 -14.22 52.91
N GLY A 21 2.83 -14.99 53.53
CA GLY A 21 3.97 -15.63 52.85
C GLY A 21 5.16 -14.71 52.56
N GLN A 22 5.11 -13.43 52.93
CA GLN A 22 6.26 -12.51 52.88
C GLN A 22 7.19 -12.74 54.09
N PRO A 23 8.47 -12.29 54.03
CA PRO A 23 9.36 -12.30 55.18
C PRO A 23 8.73 -11.60 56.40
N ALA A 24 9.05 -12.07 57.60
CA ALA A 24 8.55 -11.46 58.83
C ALA A 24 8.87 -9.96 58.85
N PRO A 25 7.88 -9.10 59.16
CA PRO A 25 8.12 -7.66 59.12
C PRO A 25 9.09 -7.24 60.22
N ASP A 26 9.85 -6.17 59.97
CA ASP A 26 10.59 -5.52 61.06
C ASP A 26 9.59 -4.91 62.04
N VAL A 27 9.75 -5.29 63.31
CA VAL A 27 8.91 -4.89 64.44
C VAL A 27 9.74 -4.29 65.58
N SER A 28 11.03 -4.04 65.37
CA SER A 28 11.94 -3.48 66.37
C SER A 28 11.43 -2.18 66.99
N ASP A 29 10.72 -1.38 66.19
CA ASP A 29 10.11 -0.10 66.58
C ASP A 29 8.93 -0.23 67.55
N ILE A 30 8.12 -1.29 67.43
CA ILE A 30 6.89 -1.46 68.22
C ILE A 30 7.05 -2.40 69.42
N ARG A 31 8.09 -3.25 69.41
CA ARG A 31 8.38 -4.22 70.48
C ARG A 31 8.47 -3.58 71.89
N PRO A 32 9.22 -2.48 72.12
CA PRO A 32 9.30 -1.86 73.45
C PRO A 32 7.95 -1.36 73.98
N SER A 33 7.10 -0.86 73.10
CA SER A 33 5.75 -0.41 73.48
C SER A 33 4.86 -1.59 73.85
N ILE A 34 4.91 -2.67 73.07
CA ILE A 34 4.11 -3.88 73.31
C ILE A 34 4.54 -4.57 74.61
N ALA A 35 5.85 -4.64 74.88
CA ALA A 35 6.36 -5.17 76.15
C ALA A 35 5.84 -4.41 77.37
N LYS A 36 5.68 -3.08 77.26
CA LYS A 36 5.27 -2.21 78.38
C LYS A 36 3.76 -2.02 78.51
N ARG A 37 3.03 -2.05 77.39
CA ARG A 37 1.61 -1.63 77.32
C ARG A 37 0.69 -2.67 76.69
N GLY A 38 1.22 -3.79 76.21
CA GLY A 38 0.46 -4.75 75.40
C GLY A 38 0.08 -4.19 74.03
N VAL A 39 -0.76 -4.93 73.31
CA VAL A 39 -1.33 -4.49 72.03
C VAL A 39 -2.59 -3.68 72.30
N LEU A 40 -2.60 -2.40 71.90
CA LEU A 40 -3.74 -1.49 72.17
C LEU A 40 -4.77 -1.46 71.04
N VAL A 41 -4.34 -1.64 69.79
CA VAL A 41 -5.21 -1.54 68.61
C VAL A 41 -5.69 -2.94 68.20
N PRO A 42 -7.02 -3.20 68.16
CA PRO A 42 -7.56 -4.51 67.83
C PRO A 42 -7.07 -5.05 66.48
N MET A 43 -6.68 -6.33 66.45
CA MET A 43 -6.36 -7.02 65.18
C MET A 43 -7.64 -7.57 64.56
N LEU A 44 -7.76 -7.51 63.23
CA LEU A 44 -8.89 -8.13 62.53
C LEU A 44 -8.57 -9.61 62.33
N VAL A 45 -9.48 -10.49 62.76
CA VAL A 45 -9.25 -11.94 62.74
C VAL A 45 -10.48 -12.70 62.22
N GLN A 46 -10.26 -13.88 61.69
CA GLN A 46 -11.29 -14.90 61.48
C GLN A 46 -11.11 -16.04 62.47
N GLU A 47 -12.17 -16.77 62.77
CA GLU A 47 -12.07 -18.03 63.52
C GLU A 47 -11.38 -19.09 62.66
N ARG A 48 -10.54 -19.92 63.28
CA ARG A 48 -9.93 -21.06 62.59
C ARG A 48 -10.87 -22.25 62.60
N PHE A 49 -10.82 -23.02 61.52
CA PHE A 49 -11.57 -24.27 61.39
C PHE A 49 -10.61 -25.46 61.32
N ALA A 50 -10.99 -26.57 61.95
CA ALA A 50 -10.38 -27.90 61.79
C ALA A 50 -11.51 -28.90 61.53
N ASP A 51 -11.35 -29.74 60.51
CA ASP A 51 -12.35 -30.73 60.09
C ASP A 51 -13.78 -30.15 59.90
N GLY A 52 -13.86 -28.91 59.41
CA GLY A 52 -15.13 -28.20 59.17
C GLY A 52 -15.80 -27.61 60.40
N ALA A 53 -15.21 -27.74 61.60
CA ALA A 53 -15.69 -27.15 62.84
C ALA A 53 -14.81 -25.99 63.30
N VAL A 54 -15.42 -24.96 63.91
CA VAL A 54 -14.68 -23.85 64.54
C VAL A 54 -13.81 -24.40 65.66
N MET A 55 -12.53 -24.03 65.66
CA MET A 55 -11.59 -24.28 66.75
C MET A 55 -11.76 -23.18 67.82
N PRO A 56 -12.34 -23.46 68.99
CA PRO A 56 -12.60 -22.43 69.99
C PRO A 56 -11.29 -21.79 70.47
N GLY A 57 -11.24 -20.46 70.45
CA GLY A 57 -10.08 -19.69 70.93
C GLY A 57 -8.88 -19.64 69.96
N ALA A 58 -8.97 -20.21 68.76
CA ALA A 58 -7.94 -20.14 67.74
C ALA A 58 -8.35 -19.21 66.58
N PHE A 59 -7.47 -18.28 66.21
CA PHE A 59 -7.80 -17.20 65.27
C PHE A 59 -6.76 -17.03 64.16
N ALA A 60 -7.22 -16.60 62.98
CA ALA A 60 -6.37 -16.27 61.84
C ALA A 60 -6.40 -14.75 61.62
N VAL A 61 -5.26 -14.08 61.77
CA VAL A 61 -5.12 -12.62 61.65
C VAL A 61 -5.18 -12.20 60.19
N VAL A 62 -6.24 -11.46 59.85
CA VAL A 62 -6.51 -10.88 58.54
C VAL A 62 -5.85 -9.50 58.40
N ALA A 63 -5.83 -8.69 59.46
CA ALA A 63 -5.11 -7.41 59.50
C ALA A 63 -4.44 -7.20 60.87
N GLY A 64 -3.20 -6.68 60.86
CA GLY A 64 -2.40 -6.50 62.07
C GLY A 64 -1.21 -7.46 62.22
N ALA A 65 -0.67 -8.00 61.12
CA ALA A 65 0.45 -8.94 61.14
C ALA A 65 1.65 -8.47 61.99
N ARG A 66 2.06 -7.19 61.87
CA ARG A 66 3.13 -6.61 62.69
C ARG A 66 2.85 -6.68 64.20
N ARG A 67 1.60 -6.44 64.61
CA ARG A 67 1.19 -6.48 66.01
C ARG A 67 1.26 -7.90 66.56
N LEU A 68 0.83 -8.89 65.78
CA LEU A 68 0.96 -10.30 66.15
C LEU A 68 2.43 -10.70 66.25
N THR A 69 3.25 -10.41 65.24
CA THR A 69 4.67 -10.77 65.21
C THR A 69 5.43 -10.16 66.39
N ALA A 70 5.16 -8.89 66.72
CA ALA A 70 5.77 -8.24 67.87
C ALA A 70 5.33 -8.83 69.21
N ALA A 71 4.04 -9.11 69.39
CA ALA A 71 3.53 -9.76 70.60
C ALA A 71 4.13 -11.15 70.80
N GLN A 72 4.20 -11.96 69.73
CA GLN A 72 4.82 -13.29 69.77
C GLN A 72 6.33 -13.22 70.04
N ALA A 73 7.03 -12.22 69.50
CA ALA A 73 8.46 -12.02 69.76
C ALA A 73 8.75 -11.64 71.23
N GLU A 74 7.91 -10.80 71.85
CA GLU A 74 8.04 -10.47 73.28
C GLU A 74 7.67 -11.64 74.18
N ILE A 75 6.63 -12.42 73.84
CA ILE A 75 6.30 -13.67 74.53
C ILE A 75 7.49 -14.65 74.48
N ALA A 76 8.13 -14.80 73.31
CA ALA A 76 9.31 -15.63 73.15
C ALA A 76 10.53 -15.10 73.94
N ALA A 77 10.58 -13.79 74.20
CA ALA A 77 11.59 -13.14 75.04
C ALA A 77 11.27 -13.23 76.55
N GLY A 78 10.18 -13.90 76.94
CA GLY A 78 9.79 -14.12 78.33
C GLY A 78 8.93 -13.01 78.94
N VAL A 79 8.44 -12.06 78.13
CA VAL A 79 7.47 -11.06 78.58
C VAL A 79 6.08 -11.71 78.63
N ASP A 80 5.43 -11.61 79.78
CA ASP A 80 4.04 -12.05 79.91
C ASP A 80 3.12 -11.00 79.28
N ILE A 81 2.30 -11.43 78.32
CA ILE A 81 1.37 -10.58 77.58
C ILE A 81 -0.03 -11.15 77.77
N ASP A 82 -0.90 -10.36 78.42
CA ASP A 82 -2.32 -10.67 78.56
C ASP A 82 -3.01 -10.87 77.19
N PRO A 83 -4.17 -11.56 77.15
CA PRO A 83 -4.99 -11.65 75.95
C PRO A 83 -5.16 -10.28 75.27
N VAL A 84 -4.91 -10.22 73.97
CA VAL A 84 -4.87 -8.97 73.19
C VAL A 84 -6.21 -8.69 72.53
N PRO A 85 -6.59 -7.41 72.33
CA PRO A 85 -7.85 -7.07 71.69
C PRO A 85 -7.87 -7.55 70.22
N ILE A 86 -8.98 -8.16 69.84
CA ILE A 86 -9.26 -8.64 68.49
C ILE A 86 -10.68 -8.23 68.06
N CYS A 87 -10.86 -8.04 66.76
CA CYS A 87 -12.16 -7.90 66.11
C CYS A 87 -12.37 -9.12 65.22
N ILE A 88 -13.30 -9.98 65.58
CA ILE A 88 -13.63 -11.21 64.87
C ILE A 88 -14.61 -10.87 63.76
N LEU A 89 -14.19 -11.15 62.52
CA LEU A 89 -15.00 -11.05 61.31
C LEU A 89 -16.05 -12.16 61.28
N ASP A 90 -17.22 -11.88 60.71
CA ASP A 90 -18.29 -12.87 60.63
C ASP A 90 -17.89 -14.03 59.69
N PRO A 91 -18.26 -15.28 60.01
CA PRO A 91 -17.86 -16.44 59.22
C PRO A 91 -18.51 -16.45 57.83
N GLY A 92 -17.76 -16.90 56.82
CA GLY A 92 -18.26 -17.09 55.45
C GLY A 92 -18.12 -15.89 54.50
N ASP A 93 -17.46 -14.81 54.93
CA ASP A 93 -17.22 -13.63 54.08
C ASP A 93 -15.71 -13.34 53.91
N ASP A 94 -15.04 -14.21 53.14
CA ASP A 94 -13.63 -14.04 52.80
C ASP A 94 -13.38 -12.77 51.97
N ALA A 95 -14.37 -12.32 51.19
CA ALA A 95 -14.33 -11.06 50.47
C ALA A 95 -14.23 -9.86 51.45
N ALA A 96 -15.09 -9.79 52.47
CA ALA A 96 -15.01 -8.74 53.50
C ALA A 96 -13.70 -8.79 54.30
N ALA A 97 -13.13 -9.98 54.52
CA ALA A 97 -11.82 -10.12 55.14
C ALA A 97 -10.70 -9.54 54.27
N ILE A 98 -10.69 -9.86 52.97
CA ILE A 98 -9.72 -9.29 52.02
C ILE A 98 -9.91 -7.77 51.90
N GLU A 99 -11.16 -7.28 51.83
CA GLU A 99 -11.48 -5.85 51.78
C GLU A 99 -10.95 -5.12 53.02
N ALA A 100 -11.27 -5.62 54.21
CA ALA A 100 -10.82 -5.03 55.46
C ALA A 100 -9.28 -5.04 55.59
N SER A 101 -8.61 -6.11 55.13
CA SER A 101 -7.15 -6.15 55.05
C SER A 101 -6.60 -5.07 54.10
N LEU A 102 -7.22 -4.85 52.94
CA LEU A 102 -6.72 -3.88 51.97
C LEU A 102 -7.00 -2.43 52.39
N ILE A 103 -8.19 -2.15 52.96
CA ILE A 103 -8.57 -0.84 53.52
C ILE A 103 -7.57 -0.39 54.59
N GLU A 104 -7.18 -1.29 55.50
CA GLU A 104 -6.22 -0.97 56.57
C GLU A 104 -4.85 -0.56 56.00
N ASN A 105 -4.42 -1.17 54.89
CA ASN A 105 -3.12 -0.90 54.31
C ASN A 105 -3.10 0.32 53.40
N LEU A 106 -4.17 0.56 52.64
CA LEU A 106 -4.31 1.76 51.79
C LEU A 106 -4.16 3.07 52.58
N HIS A 107 -4.59 3.10 53.85
CA HIS A 107 -4.54 4.29 54.70
C HIS A 107 -3.17 4.55 55.37
N ARG A 108 -2.19 3.65 55.26
CA ARG A 108 -0.91 3.77 55.98
C ARG A 108 0.28 4.06 55.06
N LEU A 109 0.63 3.10 54.21
CA LEU A 109 1.62 3.21 53.16
C LEU A 109 1.02 2.44 51.97
N PRO A 110 0.68 3.10 50.87
CA PRO A 110 -0.02 2.44 49.76
C PRO A 110 0.75 1.20 49.30
N PRO A 111 0.10 0.03 49.19
CA PRO A 111 0.76 -1.17 48.66
C PRO A 111 1.24 -0.94 47.23
N ASP A 112 2.24 -1.70 46.79
CA ASP A 112 2.68 -1.65 45.39
C ASP A 112 1.57 -2.12 44.43
N GLU A 113 1.64 -1.70 43.17
CA GLU A 113 0.62 -2.02 42.16
C GLU A 113 0.41 -3.55 42.00
N VAL A 114 1.45 -4.37 42.20
CA VAL A 114 1.32 -5.84 42.08
C VAL A 114 0.60 -6.44 43.29
N SER A 115 0.87 -5.95 44.50
CA SER A 115 0.12 -6.37 45.68
C SER A 115 -1.35 -5.90 45.65
N THR A 116 -1.60 -4.71 45.11
CA THR A 116 -2.98 -4.24 44.85
C THR A 116 -3.69 -5.14 43.83
N TRP A 117 -3.00 -5.54 42.76
CA TRP A 117 -3.50 -6.53 41.80
C TRP A 117 -3.81 -7.88 42.45
N GLU A 118 -2.93 -8.41 43.30
CA GLU A 118 -3.15 -9.68 44.01
C GLU A 118 -4.42 -9.62 44.87
N ALA A 119 -4.66 -8.50 45.56
CA ALA A 119 -5.87 -8.29 46.36
C ALA A 119 -7.13 -8.20 45.48
N PHE A 120 -7.12 -7.38 44.43
CA PHE A 120 -8.25 -7.28 43.51
C PHE A 120 -8.56 -8.62 42.82
N ALA A 121 -7.54 -9.36 42.39
CA ALA A 121 -7.72 -10.68 41.78
C ALA A 121 -8.38 -11.68 42.74
N LYS A 122 -8.02 -11.64 44.04
CA LYS A 122 -8.71 -12.44 45.08
C LYS A 122 -10.16 -11.99 45.23
N LEU A 123 -10.44 -10.69 45.31
CA LEU A 123 -11.81 -10.18 45.41
C LEU A 123 -12.70 -10.59 44.23
N ILE A 124 -12.17 -10.53 43.00
CA ILE A 124 -12.88 -11.03 41.80
C ILE A 124 -13.16 -12.53 41.93
N LYS A 125 -12.20 -13.32 42.43
CA LYS A 125 -12.37 -14.77 42.64
C LYS A 125 -13.46 -15.08 43.68
N GLU A 126 -13.57 -14.25 44.72
CA GLU A 126 -14.63 -14.32 45.74
C GLU A 126 -15.96 -13.70 45.29
N GLY A 127 -16.09 -13.30 44.02
CA GLY A 127 -17.36 -12.89 43.40
C GLY A 127 -17.64 -11.39 43.36
N ARG A 128 -16.70 -10.53 43.78
CA ARG A 128 -16.84 -9.07 43.59
C ARG A 128 -16.68 -8.68 42.13
N THR A 129 -17.40 -7.66 41.72
CA THR A 129 -17.25 -7.00 40.42
C THR A 129 -16.24 -5.84 40.51
N PRO A 130 -15.60 -5.43 39.39
CA PRO A 130 -14.76 -4.24 39.37
C PRO A 130 -15.45 -2.96 39.87
N GLN A 131 -16.77 -2.86 39.65
CA GLN A 131 -17.61 -1.74 40.08
C GLN A 131 -17.77 -1.70 41.61
N GLU A 132 -18.02 -2.85 42.22
CA GLU A 132 -18.10 -2.97 43.68
C GLU A 132 -16.74 -2.69 44.33
N ILE A 133 -15.65 -3.22 43.77
CA ILE A 133 -14.28 -2.91 44.24
C ILE A 133 -14.03 -1.39 44.17
N ALA A 134 -14.35 -0.76 43.03
CA ALA A 134 -14.18 0.67 42.86
C ALA A 134 -14.95 1.49 43.91
N ALA A 135 -16.20 1.12 44.18
CA ALA A 135 -17.05 1.75 45.19
C ALA A 135 -16.48 1.59 46.62
N THR A 136 -16.06 0.37 46.98
CA THR A 136 -15.53 0.06 48.32
C THR A 136 -14.25 0.82 48.65
N PHE A 137 -13.34 0.96 47.68
CA PHE A 137 -12.04 1.61 47.89
C PHE A 137 -11.99 3.07 47.43
N HIS A 138 -13.14 3.67 47.10
CA HIS A 138 -13.25 5.06 46.64
C HIS A 138 -12.31 5.40 45.46
N MET A 139 -12.30 4.53 44.46
CA MET A 139 -11.51 4.69 43.22
C MET A 139 -12.40 4.57 41.99
N SER A 140 -11.89 4.93 40.81
CA SER A 140 -12.64 4.72 39.57
C SER A 140 -12.53 3.28 39.07
N GLU A 141 -13.56 2.80 38.40
CA GLU A 141 -13.56 1.48 37.76
C GLU A 141 -12.39 1.33 36.77
N ALA A 142 -11.98 2.42 36.11
CA ALA A 142 -10.81 2.46 35.25
C ALA A 142 -9.50 2.13 36.01
N VAL A 143 -9.33 2.59 37.26
CA VAL A 143 -8.17 2.26 38.09
C VAL A 143 -8.17 0.78 38.47
N VAL A 144 -9.34 0.22 38.80
CA VAL A 144 -9.48 -1.22 39.09
C VAL A 144 -9.13 -2.06 37.86
N ASN A 145 -9.71 -1.76 36.70
CA ASN A 145 -9.46 -2.48 35.45
C ASN A 145 -7.99 -2.39 34.99
N ARG A 146 -7.37 -1.22 35.13
CA ARG A 146 -5.92 -1.04 34.87
C ARG A 146 -5.07 -1.90 35.78
N THR A 147 -5.40 -1.95 37.07
CA THR A 147 -4.66 -2.76 38.04
C THR A 147 -4.84 -4.26 37.73
N LEU A 148 -6.06 -4.69 37.40
CA LEU A 148 -6.37 -6.05 36.99
C LEU A 148 -5.62 -6.49 35.71
N ALA A 149 -5.29 -5.55 34.81
CA ALA A 149 -4.52 -5.83 33.60
C ALA A 149 -3.12 -6.40 33.86
N LEU A 150 -2.52 -6.15 35.03
CA LEU A 150 -1.25 -6.76 35.44
C LEU A 150 -1.33 -8.30 35.53
N GLY A 151 -2.55 -8.86 35.63
CA GLY A 151 -2.81 -10.29 35.53
C GLY A 151 -2.42 -10.88 34.17
N ASN A 152 -2.46 -10.09 33.10
CA ASN A 152 -2.02 -10.53 31.78
C ASN A 152 -0.48 -10.68 31.68
N LEU A 153 0.29 -10.27 32.68
CA LEU A 153 1.74 -10.48 32.66
C LEU A 153 2.13 -11.91 33.03
N LEU A 154 3.33 -12.33 32.62
CA LEU A 154 3.98 -13.53 33.14
C LEU A 154 4.41 -13.30 34.61
N PRO A 155 4.42 -14.34 35.47
CA PRO A 155 4.85 -14.21 36.86
C PRO A 155 6.23 -13.55 37.02
N ARG A 156 7.15 -13.83 36.07
CA ARG A 156 8.49 -13.23 36.06
C ARG A 156 8.46 -11.73 35.83
N LEU A 157 7.65 -11.24 34.89
CA LEU A 157 7.53 -9.80 34.63
C LEU A 157 6.96 -9.04 35.82
N ARG A 158 5.96 -9.61 36.52
CA ARG A 158 5.45 -9.03 37.77
C ARG A 158 6.52 -8.96 38.86
N LYS A 159 7.36 -9.99 38.99
CA LYS A 159 8.50 -9.99 39.94
C LYS A 159 9.56 -8.96 39.59
N LEU A 160 9.88 -8.80 38.30
CA LEU A 160 10.81 -7.77 37.83
C LEU A 160 10.26 -6.36 38.11
N TYR A 161 8.96 -6.14 37.88
CA TYR A 161 8.30 -4.88 38.20
C TYR A 161 8.33 -4.57 39.70
N ARG A 162 7.97 -5.54 40.54
CA ARG A 162 7.98 -5.40 42.00
C ARG A 162 9.37 -5.07 42.56
N ARG A 163 10.44 -5.47 41.88
CA ARG A 163 11.84 -5.16 42.24
C ARG A 163 12.38 -3.91 41.55
N GLU A 164 11.51 -3.16 40.87
CA GLU A 164 11.85 -1.95 40.10
C GLU A 164 12.88 -2.17 38.98
N ALA A 165 13.12 -3.43 38.58
CA ALA A 165 14.05 -3.78 37.49
C ALA A 165 13.48 -3.44 36.11
N VAL A 166 12.15 -3.30 36.01
CA VAL A 166 11.45 -2.83 34.82
C VAL A 166 10.51 -1.71 35.22
N ASN A 167 10.57 -0.58 34.51
CA ASN A 167 9.74 0.58 34.84
C ASN A 167 8.25 0.39 34.47
N VAL A 168 7.41 1.25 35.04
CA VAL A 168 5.95 1.25 34.85
C VAL A 168 5.53 1.39 33.38
N ALA A 169 6.21 2.23 32.60
CA ALA A 169 5.86 2.47 31.20
C ALA A 169 6.03 1.20 30.35
N THR A 170 7.10 0.45 30.56
CA THR A 170 7.36 -0.82 29.88
C THR A 170 6.36 -1.89 30.30
N ILE A 171 6.07 -2.01 31.61
CA ILE A 171 5.13 -3.01 32.12
C ILE A 171 3.71 -2.80 31.56
N ARG A 172 3.23 -1.55 31.52
CA ARG A 172 1.93 -1.21 30.93
C ARG A 172 1.84 -1.52 29.43
N LEU A 173 2.95 -1.49 28.69
CA LEU A 173 2.95 -1.95 27.29
C LEU A 173 2.94 -3.47 27.19
N LEU A 174 3.66 -4.16 28.08
CA LEU A 174 3.68 -5.62 28.10
C LEU A 174 2.35 -6.23 28.54
N THR A 175 1.46 -5.48 29.21
CA THR A 175 0.08 -5.95 29.44
C THR A 175 -0.73 -6.06 28.14
N LEU A 176 -0.31 -5.38 27.06
CA LEU A 176 -0.91 -5.51 25.73
C LEU A 176 -0.34 -6.70 24.94
N ALA A 177 0.80 -7.24 25.37
CA ALA A 177 1.51 -8.30 24.66
C ALA A 177 0.89 -9.68 24.92
N THR A 178 0.88 -10.53 23.90
CA THR A 178 0.57 -11.97 24.06
C THR A 178 1.61 -12.66 24.96
N LYS A 179 1.26 -13.80 25.55
CA LYS A 179 2.21 -14.57 26.38
C LYS A 179 3.47 -14.98 25.61
N SER A 180 3.35 -15.25 24.30
CA SER A 180 4.51 -15.55 23.43
C SER A 180 5.43 -14.33 23.28
N GLN A 181 4.86 -13.16 22.99
CA GLN A 181 5.62 -11.91 22.92
C GLN A 181 6.27 -11.57 24.27
N GLN A 182 5.58 -11.76 25.40
CA GLN A 182 6.20 -11.55 26.71
C GLN A 182 7.41 -12.47 26.96
N LYS A 183 7.35 -13.74 26.53
CA LYS A 183 8.49 -14.66 26.60
C LYS A 183 9.65 -14.19 25.70
N ALA A 184 9.34 -13.76 24.48
CA ALA A 184 10.35 -13.25 23.55
C ALA A 184 11.01 -11.96 24.09
N TRP A 185 10.23 -11.04 24.65
CA TRP A 185 10.76 -9.84 25.29
C TRP A 185 11.67 -10.18 26.48
N LEU A 186 11.28 -11.14 27.31
CA LEU A 186 12.13 -11.63 28.41
C LEU A 186 13.44 -12.25 27.89
N ALA A 187 13.40 -13.01 26.79
CA ALA A 187 14.61 -13.57 26.20
C ALA A 187 15.58 -12.48 25.73
N ILE A 188 15.06 -11.41 25.12
CA ILE A 188 15.87 -10.24 24.72
C ILE A 188 16.39 -9.49 25.97
N HIS A 189 15.58 -9.38 27.02
CA HIS A 189 15.98 -8.73 28.27
C HIS A 189 17.10 -9.47 29.01
N ASP A 190 17.14 -10.79 28.87
CA ASP A 190 18.16 -11.64 29.51
C ASP A 190 19.46 -11.73 28.72
N ASP A 191 19.43 -11.36 27.44
CA ASP A 191 20.57 -11.42 26.54
C ASP A 191 21.40 -10.12 26.65
N PRO A 192 22.63 -10.17 27.20
CA PRO A 192 23.45 -8.97 27.37
C PRO A 192 23.92 -8.36 26.05
N ASP A 193 23.90 -9.13 24.95
CA ASP A 193 24.33 -8.68 23.62
C ASP A 193 23.19 -7.99 22.85
N GLN A 194 21.96 -7.99 23.39
CA GLN A 194 20.80 -7.37 22.76
C GLN A 194 20.29 -6.12 23.51
N VAL A 195 19.87 -5.13 22.74
CA VAL A 195 19.23 -3.93 23.29
C VAL A 195 17.75 -4.22 23.53
N THR A 196 17.34 -4.29 24.79
CA THR A 196 15.94 -4.53 25.16
C THR A 196 15.04 -3.40 24.66
N PRO A 197 13.98 -3.70 23.89
CA PRO A 197 13.08 -2.66 23.40
C PRO A 197 12.25 -2.10 24.57
N VAL A 198 12.27 -0.76 24.71
CA VAL A 198 11.52 0.02 25.71
C VAL A 198 10.81 1.20 25.05
N GLY A 199 9.84 1.81 25.74
CA GLY A 199 9.15 3.02 25.26
C GLY A 199 8.56 2.87 23.85
N GLN A 200 8.91 3.78 22.94
CA GLN A 200 8.45 3.73 21.54
C GLN A 200 9.00 2.50 20.79
N GLY A 201 10.22 2.05 21.11
CA GLY A 201 10.81 0.85 20.51
C GLY A 201 10.01 -0.40 20.87
N LEU A 202 9.55 -0.51 22.11
CA LEU A 202 8.66 -1.58 22.55
C LEU A 202 7.29 -1.52 21.87
N LYS A 203 6.68 -0.33 21.78
CA LYS A 203 5.43 -0.15 21.02
C LYS A 203 5.61 -0.65 19.59
N ASN A 204 6.68 -0.24 18.91
CA ASN A 204 6.90 -0.63 17.53
C ASN A 204 7.12 -2.14 17.38
N TRP A 205 7.89 -2.73 18.30
CA TRP A 205 8.16 -4.16 18.34
C TRP A 205 6.88 -4.98 18.58
N LEU A 206 6.00 -4.54 19.48
CA LEU A 206 4.74 -5.22 19.79
C LEU A 206 3.77 -5.26 18.61
N PHE A 207 3.72 -4.19 17.83
CA PHE A 207 2.78 -4.03 16.71
C PHE A 207 3.43 -4.26 15.33
N GLY A 208 4.60 -4.90 15.27
CA GLY A 208 5.23 -5.29 14.00
C GLY A 208 5.66 -4.11 13.12
N GLY A 209 5.95 -2.94 13.70
CA GLY A 209 6.28 -1.72 12.96
C GLY A 209 5.68 -0.48 13.60
N ALA A 210 4.87 0.27 12.86
CA ALA A 210 4.18 1.44 13.41
C ALA A 210 2.96 0.99 14.22
N ALA A 211 2.85 1.41 15.49
CA ALA A 211 1.61 1.28 16.24
C ALA A 211 0.53 2.16 15.58
N ILE A 212 -0.54 1.54 15.07
CA ILE A 212 -1.61 2.22 14.34
C ILE A 212 -2.85 2.34 15.24
N PRO A 213 -3.18 3.55 15.72
CA PRO A 213 -4.40 3.81 16.48
C PRO A 213 -5.68 3.56 15.66
N THR A 214 -6.71 3.02 16.30
CA THR A 214 -8.03 2.79 15.68
C THR A 214 -8.72 4.08 15.22
N LYS A 215 -8.48 5.21 15.89
CA LYS A 215 -9.02 6.54 15.51
C LYS A 215 -8.58 7.03 14.13
N HIS A 216 -7.53 6.44 13.55
CA HIS A 216 -7.04 6.77 12.22
C HIS A 216 -7.66 5.90 11.11
N ALA A 217 -8.49 4.91 11.47
CA ALA A 217 -9.21 4.11 10.49
C ALA A 217 -10.24 4.96 9.74
N LEU A 218 -10.21 4.89 8.41
CA LEU A 218 -11.25 5.46 7.55
C LEU A 218 -12.44 4.52 7.34
N PHE A 219 -12.35 3.30 7.86
CA PHE A 219 -13.37 2.25 7.77
C PHE A 219 -14.00 2.00 9.13
N SER A 220 -15.18 1.36 9.14
CA SER A 220 -15.84 0.95 10.37
C SER A 220 -15.03 -0.12 11.09
N LEU A 221 -14.84 0.01 12.40
CA LEU A 221 -14.15 -1.00 13.21
C LEU A 221 -14.95 -2.31 13.29
N GLU A 222 -16.27 -2.27 13.09
CA GLU A 222 -17.14 -3.45 13.07
C GLU A 222 -16.86 -4.36 11.85
N ASP A 223 -16.42 -3.77 10.74
CA ASP A 223 -16.10 -4.48 9.50
C ASP A 223 -14.66 -5.01 9.49
N TYR A 224 -13.87 -4.76 10.55
CA TYR A 224 -12.47 -5.16 10.61
C TYR A 224 -12.34 -6.62 11.05
N PRO A 225 -11.78 -7.52 10.20
CA PRO A 225 -11.73 -8.95 10.52
C PRO A 225 -10.55 -9.32 11.44
N GLY A 226 -9.68 -8.36 11.77
CA GLY A 226 -8.51 -8.57 12.62
C GLY A 226 -8.77 -8.24 14.09
N ALA A 227 -7.81 -8.55 14.94
CA ALA A 227 -7.91 -8.21 16.36
C ALA A 227 -7.51 -6.74 16.61
N ILE A 228 -8.17 -6.14 17.59
CA ILE A 228 -7.86 -4.81 18.12
C ILE A 228 -7.54 -4.97 19.60
N ILE A 229 -6.49 -4.30 20.07
CA ILE A 229 -6.11 -4.28 21.49
C ILE A 229 -6.36 -2.88 22.04
N ALA A 230 -7.21 -2.77 23.06
CA ALA A 230 -7.43 -1.54 23.78
C ALA A 230 -6.30 -1.29 24.79
N ASP A 231 -5.67 -0.12 24.75
CA ASP A 231 -4.70 0.28 25.77
C ASP A 231 -5.44 0.76 27.02
N LEU A 232 -5.55 -0.11 28.02
CA LEU A 232 -6.22 0.22 29.28
C LEU A 232 -5.53 1.38 30.03
N PHE A 233 -4.26 1.67 29.73
CA PHE A 233 -3.50 2.76 30.36
C PHE A 233 -3.43 4.03 29.50
N GLY A 234 -3.99 4.00 28.29
CA GLY A 234 -4.06 5.12 27.36
C GLY A 234 -5.51 5.39 26.92
N GLU A 235 -5.65 6.25 25.91
CA GLU A 235 -6.94 6.56 25.28
C GLU A 235 -7.13 5.86 23.92
N ASP A 236 -6.07 5.23 23.41
CA ASP A 236 -6.01 4.67 22.07
C ASP A 236 -6.14 3.14 22.09
N SER A 237 -6.91 2.59 21.15
CA SER A 237 -6.84 1.18 20.79
C SER A 237 -5.95 1.01 19.55
N TYR A 238 -5.32 -0.14 19.39
CA TYR A 238 -4.36 -0.40 18.32
C TYR A 238 -4.71 -1.66 17.53
N PHE A 239 -4.42 -1.64 16.22
CA PHE A 239 -4.52 -2.82 15.36
C PHE A 239 -3.35 -3.78 15.61
N THR A 240 -3.63 -5.09 15.63
CA THR A 240 -2.58 -6.11 15.80
C THR A 240 -1.93 -6.54 14.49
N ASP A 241 -2.61 -6.34 13.37
CA ASP A 241 -2.12 -6.66 12.02
C ASP A 241 -2.05 -5.39 11.16
N PRO A 242 -0.85 -4.79 11.02
CA PRO A 242 -0.64 -3.63 10.17
C PRO A 242 -0.95 -3.89 8.70
N GLY A 243 -0.68 -5.09 8.17
CA GLY A 243 -0.92 -5.43 6.77
C GLY A 243 -2.40 -5.48 6.43
N LEU A 244 -3.18 -6.10 7.33
CA LEU A 244 -4.64 -6.11 7.22
C LEU A 244 -5.23 -4.72 7.41
N PHE A 245 -4.71 -3.91 8.36
CA PHE A 245 -5.10 -2.51 8.48
C PHE A 245 -4.90 -1.76 7.16
N TRP A 246 -3.72 -1.84 6.55
CA TRP A 246 -3.43 -1.14 5.30
C TRP A 246 -4.30 -1.60 4.14
N THR A 247 -4.66 -2.88 4.11
CA THR A 247 -5.61 -3.42 3.13
C THR A 247 -6.98 -2.74 3.25
N CYS A 248 -7.54 -2.69 4.47
CA CYS A 248 -8.82 -2.04 4.75
C CYS A 248 -8.74 -0.51 4.54
N GLN A 249 -7.66 0.12 5.00
CA GLN A 249 -7.43 1.56 4.89
C GLN A 249 -7.30 2.02 3.45
N ASN A 250 -6.57 1.27 2.62
CA ASN A 250 -6.40 1.59 1.21
C ASN A 250 -7.70 1.41 0.42
N ALA A 251 -8.53 0.41 0.75
CA ALA A 251 -9.87 0.26 0.19
C ALA A 251 -10.77 1.45 0.56
N ALA A 252 -10.76 1.89 1.83
CA ALA A 252 -11.50 3.06 2.28
C ALA A 252 -10.99 4.37 1.63
N LEU A 253 -9.67 4.50 1.44
CA LEU A 253 -9.06 5.61 0.71
C LEU A 253 -9.50 5.64 -0.76
N ALA A 254 -9.57 4.49 -1.43
CA ALA A 254 -10.07 4.39 -2.79
C ALA A 254 -11.53 4.85 -2.89
N ALA A 255 -12.38 4.42 -1.95
CA ALA A 255 -13.78 4.89 -1.87
C ALA A 255 -13.87 6.41 -1.61
N LYS A 256 -13.07 6.93 -0.68
CA LYS A 256 -12.99 8.38 -0.40
C LYS A 256 -12.54 9.18 -1.63
N ARG A 257 -11.57 8.65 -2.38
CA ARG A 257 -11.12 9.24 -3.65
C ARG A 257 -12.25 9.28 -4.68
N GLU A 258 -12.97 8.16 -4.85
CA GLU A 258 -14.12 8.08 -5.77
C GLU A 258 -15.23 9.07 -5.38
N ALA A 259 -15.55 9.20 -4.08
CA ALA A 259 -16.53 10.15 -3.57
C ALA A 259 -16.15 11.61 -3.87
N LEU A 260 -14.90 12.01 -3.60
CA LEU A 260 -14.41 13.36 -3.90
C LEU A 260 -14.45 13.67 -5.41
N LEU A 261 -14.13 12.69 -6.27
CA LEU A 261 -14.27 12.88 -7.71
C LEU A 261 -15.75 13.05 -8.11
N ALA A 262 -16.67 12.29 -7.51
CA ALA A 262 -18.11 12.39 -7.76
C ALA A 262 -18.71 13.73 -7.30
N GLU A 263 -18.15 14.34 -6.25
CA GLU A 263 -18.51 15.70 -5.83
C GLU A 263 -18.12 16.77 -6.87
N GLY A 264 -17.32 16.44 -7.89
CA GLY A 264 -16.92 17.36 -8.97
C GLY A 264 -15.55 18.01 -8.75
N TRP A 265 -14.70 17.46 -7.90
CA TRP A 265 -13.29 17.87 -7.85
C TRP A 265 -12.57 17.50 -9.15
N SER A 266 -11.68 18.37 -9.64
CA SER A 266 -11.04 18.20 -10.95
C SER A 266 -10.10 16.98 -11.01
N ALA A 267 -9.40 16.70 -9.91
CA ALA A 267 -8.60 15.51 -9.67
C ALA A 267 -8.38 15.28 -8.17
N VAL A 268 -8.11 14.03 -7.79
CA VAL A 268 -7.80 13.62 -6.42
C VAL A 268 -6.54 12.74 -6.43
N GLU A 269 -5.48 13.20 -5.78
CA GLU A 269 -4.18 12.54 -5.69
C GLU A 269 -3.95 12.02 -4.26
N VAL A 270 -3.80 10.71 -4.09
CA VAL A 270 -3.53 10.08 -2.79
C VAL A 270 -2.04 9.92 -2.61
N LEU A 271 -1.33 10.66 -1.76
CA LEU A 271 0.14 10.59 -1.66
C LEU A 271 0.65 9.23 -1.14
N GLU A 272 1.96 8.98 -1.32
CA GLU A 272 2.64 7.82 -0.72
C GLU A 272 2.60 7.91 0.81
N THR A 273 2.47 6.77 1.48
CA THR A 273 2.51 6.70 2.94
C THR A 273 3.78 7.36 3.51
N GLY A 274 3.59 8.29 4.44
CA GLY A 274 4.65 9.08 5.07
C GLY A 274 5.04 10.35 4.32
N ARG A 275 4.53 10.60 3.10
CA ARG A 275 4.79 11.84 2.37
C ARG A 275 3.84 12.94 2.83
N SER A 276 4.38 13.97 3.45
CA SER A 276 3.64 15.18 3.81
C SER A 276 3.28 16.03 2.59
N PHE A 277 2.20 16.81 2.71
CA PHE A 277 1.79 17.77 1.70
C PHE A 277 2.58 19.08 1.85
N ASP A 278 3.35 19.44 0.83
CA ASP A 278 4.15 20.68 0.78
C ASP A 278 3.25 21.88 0.44
N SER A 279 2.48 22.40 1.40
CA SER A 279 1.55 23.52 1.16
C SER A 279 2.20 24.76 0.55
N TRP A 280 3.46 25.04 0.89
CA TRP A 280 4.25 26.16 0.37
C TRP A 280 4.59 26.08 -1.13
N LYS A 281 4.50 24.89 -1.75
CA LYS A 281 4.66 24.72 -3.21
C LYS A 281 3.34 24.87 -3.98
N HIS A 282 2.23 25.05 -3.25
CA HIS A 282 0.89 25.06 -3.80
C HIS A 282 0.20 26.40 -3.53
N GLU A 283 -0.66 26.78 -4.47
CA GLU A 283 -1.53 27.93 -4.37
C GLU A 283 -2.96 27.46 -4.13
N ARG A 284 -3.69 28.19 -3.28
CA ARG A 284 -5.09 27.87 -2.99
C ARG A 284 -5.97 28.30 -4.15
N VAL A 285 -6.72 27.35 -4.70
CA VAL A 285 -7.59 27.54 -5.86
C VAL A 285 -8.94 26.89 -5.57
N SER A 286 -10.02 27.65 -5.76
CA SER A 286 -11.37 27.12 -5.53
C SER A 286 -11.70 25.96 -6.47
N LYS A 287 -12.63 25.10 -6.05
CA LYS A 287 -13.15 23.99 -6.85
C LYS A 287 -13.61 24.43 -8.25
N ALA A 288 -14.36 25.53 -8.33
CA ALA A 288 -14.83 26.12 -9.61
C ALA A 288 -13.69 26.57 -10.54
N LYS A 289 -12.52 26.91 -10.00
CA LYS A 289 -11.34 27.31 -10.76
C LYS A 289 -10.38 26.15 -11.04
N GLY A 290 -10.83 24.90 -10.85
CA GLY A 290 -10.07 23.70 -11.16
C GLY A 290 -9.13 23.25 -10.03
N GLY A 291 -9.38 23.62 -8.78
CA GLY A 291 -8.64 23.11 -7.63
C GLY A 291 -8.66 21.57 -7.56
N LYS A 292 -7.58 20.98 -7.05
CA LYS A 292 -7.44 19.54 -6.81
C LYS A 292 -7.49 19.22 -5.31
N VAL A 293 -7.68 17.95 -4.98
CA VAL A 293 -7.56 17.43 -3.62
C VAL A 293 -6.33 16.54 -3.52
N TYR A 294 -5.51 16.76 -2.49
CA TYR A 294 -4.40 15.88 -2.13
C TYR A 294 -4.73 15.16 -0.84
N LEU A 295 -4.69 13.82 -0.82
CA LEU A 295 -4.84 13.03 0.39
C LEU A 295 -3.45 12.63 0.90
N SER A 296 -2.97 13.23 1.99
CA SER A 296 -1.72 12.80 2.63
C SER A 296 -2.01 11.70 3.65
N VAL A 297 -1.19 10.65 3.64
CA VAL A 297 -1.36 9.49 4.52
C VAL A 297 -0.12 9.33 5.40
N SER A 298 -0.28 9.36 6.71
CA SER A 298 0.83 9.21 7.66
C SER A 298 1.22 7.74 7.84
N GLN A 299 2.41 7.45 8.37
CA GLN A 299 2.82 6.07 8.69
C GLN A 299 1.94 5.40 9.76
N ARG A 300 1.17 6.19 10.53
CA ARG A 300 0.22 5.70 11.53
C ARG A 300 -1.21 5.61 10.98
N GLY A 301 -1.39 5.70 9.66
CA GLY A 301 -2.68 5.54 9.01
C GLY A 301 -3.54 6.80 8.95
N GLU A 302 -3.14 7.90 9.58
CA GLU A 302 -3.89 9.16 9.56
C GLU A 302 -3.99 9.72 8.14
N VAL A 303 -5.20 10.12 7.73
CA VAL A 303 -5.45 10.68 6.39
C VAL A 303 -5.95 12.11 6.51
N THR A 304 -5.23 13.03 5.89
CA THR A 304 -5.61 14.44 5.80
C THR A 304 -5.94 14.80 4.35
N ALA A 305 -7.09 15.44 4.14
CA ALA A 305 -7.49 15.96 2.83
C ALA A 305 -7.13 17.44 2.70
N HIS A 306 -6.32 17.77 1.70
CA HIS A 306 -5.92 19.14 1.36
C HIS A 306 -6.68 19.57 0.12
N GLU A 307 -7.78 20.29 0.34
CA GLU A 307 -8.73 20.65 -0.71
C GLU A 307 -8.44 22.01 -1.34
N GLY A 308 -8.61 22.09 -2.66
CA GLY A 308 -8.51 23.35 -3.39
C GLY A 308 -7.08 23.83 -3.53
N PHE A 309 -6.19 22.96 -3.97
CA PHE A 309 -4.79 23.31 -4.22
C PHE A 309 -4.39 22.99 -5.66
N LEU A 310 -3.50 23.81 -6.20
CA LEU A 310 -2.75 23.58 -7.44
C LEU A 310 -1.29 23.96 -7.20
N THR A 311 -0.35 23.35 -7.90
CA THR A 311 1.03 23.86 -7.88
C THR A 311 1.09 25.29 -8.44
N ALA A 312 2.08 26.09 -8.06
CA ALA A 312 2.22 27.46 -8.57
C ALA A 312 2.20 27.55 -10.11
N ARG A 313 2.77 26.54 -10.78
CA ARG A 313 2.76 26.42 -12.24
C ARG A 313 1.34 26.17 -12.79
N GLU A 314 0.61 25.25 -12.18
CA GLU A 314 -0.77 24.93 -12.58
C GLU A 314 -1.72 26.10 -12.30
N ALA A 315 -1.56 26.80 -11.18
CA ALA A 315 -2.39 27.95 -10.80
C ALA A 315 -2.20 29.13 -11.77
N ARG A 316 -0.96 29.52 -12.08
CA ARG A 316 -0.66 30.54 -13.11
C ARG A 316 -1.30 30.21 -14.46
N ARG A 317 -1.31 28.93 -14.82
CA ARG A 317 -1.91 28.48 -16.07
C ARG A 317 -3.43 28.52 -16.03
N ALA A 318 -4.05 28.06 -14.95
CA ALA A 318 -5.50 28.14 -14.76
C ALA A 318 -5.98 29.60 -14.87
N GLN A 319 -5.21 30.54 -14.30
CA GLN A 319 -5.45 31.98 -14.44
C GLN A 319 -5.28 32.48 -15.89
N ALA A 320 -4.24 32.05 -16.60
CA ALA A 320 -4.02 32.42 -18.01
C ALA A 320 -5.15 31.92 -18.93
N VAL A 321 -5.62 30.68 -18.72
CA VAL A 321 -6.76 30.11 -19.47
C VAL A 321 -8.05 30.87 -19.15
N ALA A 322 -8.31 31.17 -17.88
CA ALA A 322 -9.47 31.96 -17.47
C ALA A 322 -9.43 33.39 -18.05
N ALA A 323 -8.26 34.02 -18.11
CA ALA A 323 -8.06 35.33 -18.70
C ALA A 323 -8.24 35.33 -20.23
N GLN A 324 -7.85 34.25 -20.92
CA GLN A 324 -8.11 34.09 -22.35
C GLN A 324 -9.60 33.89 -22.65
N MET A 325 -10.29 33.08 -21.84
CA MET A 325 -11.75 32.89 -21.94
C MET A 325 -12.52 34.20 -21.69
N ALA A 326 -12.07 35.03 -20.74
CA ALA A 326 -12.70 36.32 -20.43
C ALA A 326 -12.46 37.40 -21.51
N LYS A 327 -11.44 37.25 -22.36
CA LYS A 327 -11.08 38.23 -23.41
C LYS A 327 -11.80 38.01 -24.76
N GLY A 328 -12.70 37.02 -24.87
CA GLY A 328 -13.62 36.92 -26.00
C GLY A 328 -12.99 36.72 -27.39
N THR A 329 -11.70 36.39 -27.50
CA THR A 329 -11.07 36.04 -28.78
C THR A 329 -11.36 34.57 -29.13
N ALA A 330 -12.63 34.28 -29.39
CA ALA A 330 -13.05 33.11 -30.14
C ALA A 330 -13.40 33.58 -31.55
N ARG A 331 -12.38 33.72 -32.43
CA ARG A 331 -12.63 33.75 -33.87
C ARG A 331 -12.30 32.34 -34.38
N GLY A 332 -13.34 31.70 -34.89
CA GLY A 332 -13.31 30.29 -35.27
C GLY A 332 -12.27 30.00 -36.35
N GLU A 333 -11.52 28.94 -36.10
CA GLU A 333 -11.07 27.96 -37.07
C GLU A 333 -10.82 26.67 -36.28
N GLU A 334 -11.15 25.54 -36.89
CA GLU A 334 -11.13 24.21 -36.29
C GLU A 334 -9.73 23.85 -35.78
N GLY A 335 -9.53 24.05 -34.50
CA GLY A 335 -8.33 23.66 -33.80
C GLY A 335 -8.54 23.89 -32.33
N ARG A 336 -9.03 22.87 -31.61
CA ARG A 336 -8.84 22.80 -30.16
C ARG A 336 -7.34 23.00 -29.93
N ALA A 337 -6.93 24.20 -29.54
CA ALA A 337 -5.57 24.48 -29.15
C ALA A 337 -5.28 23.59 -27.94
N ASP A 338 -4.61 22.47 -28.22
CA ASP A 338 -4.33 21.42 -27.26
C ASP A 338 -3.53 22.03 -26.09
N PRO A 339 -3.87 21.70 -24.84
CA PRO A 339 -3.33 22.35 -23.67
C PRO A 339 -1.85 21.99 -23.48
N LYS A 340 -0.93 22.76 -24.08
CA LYS A 340 0.51 22.66 -23.82
C LYS A 340 0.80 23.04 -22.36
N THR A 341 1.26 22.05 -21.59
CA THR A 341 1.87 22.08 -20.23
C THR A 341 1.21 21.27 -19.12
N ASP A 342 0.25 20.38 -19.42
CA ASP A 342 0.09 19.24 -18.51
C ASP A 342 1.36 18.41 -18.69
N ARG A 343 2.01 18.03 -17.58
CA ARG A 343 3.12 17.08 -17.64
C ARG A 343 2.64 15.89 -18.47
N ALA A 344 3.36 15.53 -19.53
CA ALA A 344 3.00 14.38 -20.34
C ALA A 344 2.88 13.13 -19.46
N GLU A 345 1.95 12.25 -19.79
CA GLU A 345 1.74 11.00 -19.03
C GLU A 345 3.01 10.14 -18.98
N VAL A 346 3.77 10.16 -20.08
CA VAL A 346 5.01 9.41 -20.26
C VAL A 346 6.20 10.34 -20.45
N THR A 347 7.38 9.88 -20.04
CA THR A 347 8.65 10.60 -20.30
C THR A 347 9.05 10.51 -21.78
N SER A 348 10.01 11.31 -22.24
CA SER A 348 10.52 11.24 -23.61
C SER A 348 11.10 9.86 -23.95
N SER A 349 11.88 9.26 -23.04
CA SER A 349 12.44 7.91 -23.22
C SER A 349 11.35 6.84 -23.29
N GLN A 350 10.32 6.97 -22.45
CA GLN A 350 9.17 6.05 -22.48
C GLN A 350 8.31 6.23 -23.74
N GLN A 351 8.16 7.46 -24.23
CA GLN A 351 7.50 7.76 -25.50
C GLN A 351 8.26 7.12 -26.67
N ALA A 352 9.58 7.23 -26.70
CA ALA A 352 10.42 6.59 -27.72
C ALA A 352 10.28 5.05 -27.70
N TYR A 353 10.25 4.44 -26.51
CA TYR A 353 9.96 3.01 -26.34
C TYR A 353 8.62 2.62 -26.97
N ILE A 354 7.55 3.36 -26.64
CA ILE A 354 6.20 3.11 -27.17
C ILE A 354 6.19 3.22 -28.70
N ASP A 355 6.74 4.31 -29.23
CA ASP A 355 6.70 4.60 -30.67
C ASP A 355 7.52 3.58 -31.48
N LEU A 356 8.67 3.11 -30.97
CA LEU A 356 9.49 2.10 -31.64
C LEU A 356 8.83 0.72 -31.67
N HIS A 357 8.27 0.25 -30.55
CA HIS A 357 7.61 -1.07 -30.51
C HIS A 357 6.35 -1.11 -31.38
N ARG A 358 5.57 -0.02 -31.39
CA ARG A 358 4.42 0.15 -32.28
C ARG A 358 4.82 0.15 -33.75
N HIS A 359 5.88 0.89 -34.08
CA HIS A 359 6.44 0.95 -35.41
C HIS A 359 6.91 -0.42 -35.89
N SER A 360 7.70 -1.15 -35.09
CA SER A 360 8.15 -2.51 -35.42
C SER A 360 7.00 -3.47 -35.66
N ALA A 361 5.93 -3.39 -34.84
CA ALA A 361 4.74 -4.23 -35.02
C ALA A 361 4.03 -3.95 -36.35
N VAL A 362 3.84 -2.68 -36.71
CA VAL A 362 3.23 -2.30 -38.00
C VAL A 362 4.08 -2.78 -39.17
N ARG A 363 5.40 -2.61 -39.11
CA ARG A 363 6.33 -3.10 -40.16
C ARG A 363 6.22 -4.60 -40.37
N ALA A 364 6.22 -5.36 -39.28
CA ALA A 364 6.13 -6.82 -39.32
C ALA A 364 4.80 -7.32 -39.87
N VAL A 365 3.69 -6.63 -39.59
CA VAL A 365 2.37 -6.99 -40.13
C VAL A 365 2.24 -6.54 -41.58
N LEU A 366 2.74 -5.37 -41.94
CA LEU A 366 2.64 -4.79 -43.28
C LEU A 366 3.24 -5.71 -44.36
N THR A 367 4.29 -6.48 -44.04
CA THR A 367 4.89 -7.44 -44.97
C THR A 367 3.97 -8.58 -45.41
N ASP A 368 2.89 -8.84 -44.66
CA ASP A 368 1.87 -9.83 -45.03
C ASP A 368 0.63 -9.18 -45.68
N HIS A 369 0.65 -7.86 -45.88
CA HIS A 369 -0.41 -7.07 -46.53
C HIS A 369 0.13 -6.19 -47.68
N PRO A 370 0.76 -6.79 -48.72
CA PRO A 370 1.40 -6.07 -49.82
C PRO A 370 0.50 -5.04 -50.53
N GLY A 371 -0.79 -5.36 -50.71
CA GLY A 371 -1.74 -4.43 -51.34
C GLY A 371 -2.02 -3.16 -50.51
N VAL A 372 -1.93 -3.25 -49.19
CA VAL A 372 -2.03 -2.09 -48.29
C VAL A 372 -0.73 -1.28 -48.36
N ALA A 373 0.42 -1.95 -48.37
CA ALA A 373 1.71 -1.30 -48.49
C ALA A 373 1.87 -0.53 -49.80
N LEU A 374 1.42 -1.09 -50.93
CA LEU A 374 1.42 -0.38 -52.21
C LEU A 374 0.61 0.92 -52.14
N ARG A 375 -0.59 0.88 -51.55
CA ARG A 375 -1.43 2.08 -51.38
C ARG A 375 -0.75 3.12 -50.50
N LEU A 376 -0.07 2.68 -49.45
CA LEU A 376 0.69 3.57 -48.58
C LEU A 376 1.87 4.21 -49.32
N LEU A 377 2.60 3.43 -50.12
CA LEU A 377 3.70 3.89 -50.97
C LEU A 377 3.22 4.90 -52.02
N VAL A 378 2.10 4.63 -52.69
CA VAL A 378 1.48 5.57 -53.65
C VAL A 378 1.00 6.82 -52.93
N ALA A 379 0.39 6.71 -51.75
CA ALA A 379 -0.03 7.89 -50.97
C ALA A 379 1.16 8.78 -50.59
N HIS A 380 2.28 8.16 -50.22
CA HIS A 380 3.56 8.83 -49.98
C HIS A 380 4.02 9.57 -51.25
N ALA A 381 4.07 8.90 -52.40
CA ALA A 381 4.43 9.52 -53.68
C ALA A 381 3.49 10.66 -54.14
N VAL A 382 2.17 10.52 -53.90
CA VAL A 382 1.13 11.46 -54.35
C VAL A 382 1.04 12.69 -53.45
N ALA A 383 1.13 12.54 -52.13
CA ALA A 383 1.06 13.66 -51.19
C ALA A 383 2.24 14.63 -51.37
N GLY A 384 3.32 14.18 -52.02
CA GLY A 384 4.40 15.01 -52.51
C GLY A 384 5.34 15.47 -51.39
N THR A 385 6.59 15.04 -51.48
CA THR A 385 7.74 15.83 -51.00
C THR A 385 8.60 16.10 -52.22
N HIS A 386 9.15 17.31 -52.36
CA HIS A 386 9.64 17.84 -53.65
C HIS A 386 10.85 17.10 -54.26
N LEU A 387 11.43 16.11 -53.57
CA LEU A 387 12.52 15.25 -54.06
C LEU A 387 12.47 13.85 -53.39
N TRP A 388 11.26 13.30 -53.11
CA TRP A 388 10.99 12.06 -52.34
C TRP A 388 12.26 11.30 -51.89
N ARG A 389 12.85 11.80 -50.81
CA ARG A 389 14.15 11.33 -50.33
C ARG A 389 13.88 10.12 -49.44
N VAL A 390 14.24 8.95 -49.96
CA VAL A 390 14.01 7.68 -49.27
C VAL A 390 15.15 7.40 -48.30
N GLU A 391 14.93 7.68 -47.03
CA GLU A 391 15.84 7.31 -45.95
C GLU A 391 15.08 6.41 -44.97
N PRO A 392 15.72 5.36 -44.41
CA PRO A 392 15.09 4.55 -43.37
C PRO A 392 14.94 5.39 -42.10
N ASP A 393 13.90 5.12 -41.30
CA ASP A 393 13.79 5.76 -39.98
C ASP A 393 15.03 5.43 -39.13
N ALA A 394 15.61 6.45 -38.50
CA ALA A 394 16.85 6.29 -37.73
C ALA A 394 16.66 5.46 -36.44
N ARG A 395 15.44 5.03 -36.12
CA ARG A 395 15.04 4.23 -34.96
C ARG A 395 15.59 4.78 -33.64
N ARG A 396 15.46 6.11 -33.44
CA ARG A 396 16.04 6.82 -32.29
C ARG A 396 15.33 6.44 -30.99
N ALA A 397 15.99 5.64 -30.16
CA ALA A 397 15.48 5.10 -28.91
C ALA A 397 15.64 6.02 -27.68
N GLY A 398 16.44 7.09 -27.78
CA GLY A 398 16.72 8.01 -26.66
C GLY A 398 17.50 7.40 -25.49
N SER A 399 17.73 6.08 -25.48
CA SER A 399 18.59 5.34 -24.54
C SER A 399 18.99 3.99 -25.14
N GLU A 400 20.09 3.42 -24.66
CA GLU A 400 20.60 2.13 -25.13
C GLU A 400 19.69 0.95 -24.76
N ALA A 401 19.11 0.96 -23.55
CA ALA A 401 18.19 -0.09 -23.09
C ALA A 401 16.95 -0.22 -23.99
N VAL A 402 16.39 0.92 -24.44
CA VAL A 402 15.26 0.93 -25.38
C VAL A 402 15.67 0.42 -26.76
N ALA A 403 16.88 0.75 -27.21
CA ALA A 403 17.39 0.28 -28.50
C ALA A 403 17.53 -1.25 -28.51
N GLN A 404 18.14 -1.81 -27.47
CA GLN A 404 18.32 -3.26 -27.30
C GLN A 404 16.97 -3.98 -27.19
N SER A 405 16.04 -3.42 -26.39
CA SER A 405 14.67 -3.91 -26.26
C SER A 405 13.93 -3.98 -27.61
N ALA A 406 13.93 -2.89 -28.38
CA ALA A 406 13.26 -2.84 -29.68
C ALA A 406 13.89 -3.81 -30.68
N GLN A 407 15.23 -3.94 -30.67
CA GLN A 407 15.96 -4.87 -31.55
C GLN A 407 15.69 -6.33 -31.23
N ALA A 408 15.54 -6.68 -29.94
CA ALA A 408 15.23 -8.04 -29.49
C ALA A 408 13.73 -8.40 -29.60
N SER A 409 12.88 -7.47 -30.04
CA SER A 409 11.44 -7.70 -30.08
C SER A 409 11.03 -8.78 -31.10
N PRO A 410 9.98 -9.58 -30.82
CA PRO A 410 9.45 -10.55 -31.77
C PRO A 410 9.00 -9.91 -33.10
N ALA A 411 8.49 -8.68 -33.05
CA ALA A 411 8.13 -7.90 -34.22
C ALA A 411 9.34 -7.62 -35.13
N GLU A 412 10.45 -7.13 -34.57
CA GLU A 412 11.67 -6.86 -35.35
C GLU A 412 12.25 -8.15 -35.92
N ALA A 413 12.30 -9.24 -35.14
CA ALA A 413 12.75 -10.54 -35.64
C ALA A 413 11.92 -11.01 -36.85
N ARG A 414 10.59 -10.88 -36.79
CA ARG A 414 9.69 -11.21 -37.90
C ARG A 414 9.92 -10.33 -39.13
N PHE A 415 10.10 -9.02 -38.95
CA PHE A 415 10.42 -8.12 -40.05
C PHE A 415 11.76 -8.48 -40.70
N GLN A 416 12.78 -8.78 -39.90
CA GLN A 416 14.12 -9.14 -40.38
C GLN A 416 14.10 -10.40 -41.26
N VAL A 417 13.26 -11.39 -40.97
CA VAL A 417 13.09 -12.57 -41.83
C VAL A 417 12.67 -12.15 -43.25
N LYS A 418 11.67 -11.27 -43.37
CA LYS A 418 11.18 -10.78 -44.67
C LYS A 418 12.20 -9.86 -45.35
N HIS A 419 12.85 -8.99 -44.59
CA HIS A 419 13.92 -8.13 -45.10
C HIS A 419 15.07 -8.93 -45.72
N LYS A 420 15.56 -9.97 -45.03
CA LYS A 420 16.63 -10.84 -45.54
C LYS A 420 16.22 -11.61 -46.79
N ALA A 421 14.98 -12.11 -46.85
CA ALA A 421 14.46 -12.77 -48.04
C ALA A 421 14.41 -11.81 -49.25
N ILE A 422 13.97 -10.57 -49.05
CA ILE A 422 13.93 -9.54 -50.11
C ILE A 422 15.33 -9.08 -50.53
N CYS A 423 16.28 -8.97 -49.58
CA CYS A 423 17.67 -8.67 -49.92
C CYS A 423 18.29 -9.76 -50.79
N ALA A 424 18.07 -11.04 -50.46
CA ALA A 424 18.53 -12.16 -51.27
C ALA A 424 17.93 -12.13 -52.69
N LEU A 425 16.64 -11.85 -52.82
CA LEU A 425 15.95 -11.74 -54.11
C LEU A 425 16.53 -10.64 -55.00
N LEU A 426 16.93 -9.53 -54.39
CA LEU A 426 17.43 -8.35 -55.11
C LEU A 426 18.97 -8.28 -55.19
N GLY A 427 19.68 -9.23 -54.60
CA GLY A 427 21.15 -9.21 -54.51
C GLY A 427 21.71 -8.07 -53.66
N ALA A 428 20.99 -7.66 -52.61
CA ALA A 428 21.41 -6.63 -51.67
C ALA A 428 22.04 -7.21 -50.40
N ASP A 429 22.85 -6.41 -49.69
CA ASP A 429 23.43 -6.77 -48.40
C ASP A 429 22.34 -6.87 -47.32
N PRO A 430 22.09 -8.06 -46.73
CA PRO A 430 21.04 -8.27 -45.74
C PRO A 430 21.28 -7.56 -44.40
N GLU A 431 22.51 -7.08 -44.14
CA GLU A 431 22.87 -6.39 -42.90
C GLU A 431 22.67 -4.86 -42.97
N ARG A 432 22.22 -4.34 -44.12
CA ARG A 432 21.94 -2.91 -44.33
C ARG A 432 20.48 -2.73 -44.77
N ALA A 433 19.91 -1.55 -44.47
CA ALA A 433 18.53 -1.22 -44.87
C ALA A 433 18.37 -1.24 -46.39
N LEU A 434 17.32 -1.85 -46.91
CA LEU A 434 17.04 -1.96 -48.35
C LEU A 434 17.00 -0.60 -49.06
N VAL A 435 16.47 0.42 -48.38
CA VAL A 435 16.31 1.80 -48.89
C VAL A 435 17.53 2.69 -48.65
N GLY A 436 17.68 3.76 -49.45
CA GLY A 436 18.77 4.73 -49.32
C GLY A 436 20.16 4.24 -49.77
N GLN A 437 20.29 2.96 -50.15
CA GLN A 437 21.53 2.42 -50.70
C GLN A 437 21.67 2.73 -52.19
N ARG A 438 22.87 3.18 -52.60
CA ARG A 438 23.22 3.31 -54.02
C ARG A 438 23.69 1.95 -54.55
N ARG A 439 22.82 1.29 -55.30
CA ARG A 439 23.13 0.01 -55.96
C ARG A 439 23.94 0.22 -57.23
N GLU A 440 24.64 -0.83 -57.65
CA GLU A 440 25.26 -0.89 -58.97
C GLU A 440 24.19 -0.67 -60.06
N GLY A 441 24.44 0.25 -61.00
CA GLY A 441 23.45 0.69 -61.98
C GLY A 441 22.36 1.64 -61.45
N GLY A 442 22.37 1.99 -60.17
CA GLY A 442 21.44 2.94 -59.56
C GLY A 442 19.96 2.54 -59.67
N ALA A 443 19.09 3.53 -59.83
CA ALA A 443 17.64 3.30 -59.99
C ALA A 443 17.31 2.47 -61.23
N ALA A 444 18.06 2.63 -62.33
CA ALA A 444 17.88 1.85 -63.55
C ALA A 444 18.19 0.35 -63.32
N GLY A 445 19.25 0.04 -62.58
CA GLY A 445 19.59 -1.33 -62.18
C GLY A 445 18.53 -1.96 -61.28
N ALA A 446 18.02 -1.21 -60.30
CA ALA A 446 16.92 -1.67 -59.45
C ALA A 446 15.63 -1.92 -60.26
N PHE A 447 15.29 -1.01 -61.17
CA PHE A 447 14.12 -1.16 -62.05
C PHE A 447 14.24 -2.39 -62.96
N ALA A 448 15.39 -2.61 -63.60
CA ALA A 448 15.63 -3.78 -64.44
C ALA A 448 15.51 -5.11 -63.65
N LYS A 449 15.98 -5.14 -62.40
CA LYS A 449 15.79 -6.31 -61.52
C LYS A 449 14.32 -6.55 -61.19
N LEU A 450 13.56 -5.49 -60.88
CA LEU A 450 12.13 -5.61 -60.58
C LEU A 450 11.31 -6.08 -61.79
N LEU A 451 11.65 -5.65 -63.02
CA LEU A 451 10.98 -6.11 -64.25
C LEU A 451 11.08 -7.62 -64.48
N ALA A 452 12.10 -8.28 -63.92
CA ALA A 452 12.31 -9.72 -64.05
C ALA A 452 11.58 -10.53 -62.96
N LEU A 453 10.89 -9.88 -62.02
CA LEU A 453 10.19 -10.52 -60.91
C LEU A 453 8.67 -10.59 -61.17
N PRO A 454 7.98 -11.62 -60.65
CA PRO A 454 6.52 -11.65 -60.63
C PRO A 454 5.94 -10.49 -59.80
N ASP A 455 4.73 -10.04 -60.13
CA ASP A 455 4.05 -8.96 -59.42
C ASP A 455 3.94 -9.19 -57.91
N ALA A 456 3.72 -10.43 -57.48
CA ALA A 456 3.65 -10.78 -56.05
C ALA A 456 4.95 -10.44 -55.31
N ASP A 457 6.10 -10.69 -55.94
CA ASP A 457 7.42 -10.40 -55.39
C ASP A 457 7.70 -8.90 -55.42
N VAL A 458 7.33 -8.20 -56.49
CA VAL A 458 7.43 -6.72 -56.57
C VAL A 458 6.62 -6.07 -55.45
N LEU A 459 5.43 -6.58 -55.16
CA LEU A 459 4.61 -6.10 -54.05
C LEU A 459 5.20 -6.44 -52.68
N ALA A 460 5.86 -7.59 -52.54
CA ALA A 460 6.59 -7.94 -51.31
C ALA A 460 7.79 -7.01 -51.08
N VAL A 461 8.52 -6.66 -52.14
CA VAL A 461 9.58 -5.63 -52.11
C VAL A 461 9.00 -4.30 -51.66
N ALA A 462 7.88 -3.86 -52.25
CA ALA A 462 7.21 -2.62 -51.88
C ALA A 462 6.79 -2.61 -50.40
N ALA A 463 6.37 -3.75 -49.86
CA ALA A 463 6.02 -3.87 -48.44
C ALA A 463 7.22 -3.69 -47.50
N VAL A 464 8.39 -4.26 -47.83
CA VAL A 464 9.62 -4.05 -47.06
C VAL A 464 10.11 -2.60 -47.18
N VAL A 465 10.13 -2.02 -48.39
CA VAL A 465 10.49 -0.61 -48.62
C VAL A 465 9.59 0.32 -47.80
N MET A 466 8.28 0.10 -47.83
CA MET A 466 7.34 0.89 -47.03
C MET A 466 7.60 0.69 -45.53
N GLY A 467 7.85 -0.55 -45.10
CA GLY A 467 8.20 -0.84 -43.72
C GLY A 467 9.44 -0.10 -43.24
N GLU A 468 10.51 0.00 -44.02
CA GLU A 468 11.73 0.70 -43.60
C GLU A 468 11.61 2.23 -43.58
N THR A 469 10.69 2.78 -44.37
CA THR A 469 10.56 4.22 -44.60
C THR A 469 9.44 4.87 -43.78
N LEU A 470 8.65 4.07 -43.07
CA LEU A 470 7.72 4.58 -42.07
C LEU A 470 8.51 5.24 -40.93
N ALA A 471 8.15 6.47 -40.56
CA ALA A 471 8.76 7.14 -39.42
C ALA A 471 8.14 6.65 -38.11
N ALA A 472 8.96 6.37 -37.10
CA ALA A 472 8.45 5.97 -35.78
C ALA A 472 7.68 7.13 -35.12
N GLY A 473 6.55 6.83 -34.48
CA GLY A 473 5.70 7.84 -33.83
C GLY A 473 4.97 8.77 -34.82
N SER A 474 4.85 8.38 -36.08
CA SER A 474 4.17 9.15 -37.13
C SER A 474 2.67 8.86 -37.22
N VAL A 475 1.94 9.68 -37.98
CA VAL A 475 0.49 9.50 -38.22
C VAL A 475 0.25 8.32 -39.15
N GLU A 476 1.20 8.02 -40.02
CA GLU A 476 1.18 6.92 -40.99
C GLU A 476 1.23 5.57 -40.28
N VAL A 477 2.09 5.43 -39.26
CA VAL A 477 2.14 4.22 -38.41
C VAL A 477 0.82 4.02 -37.68
N GLU A 478 0.23 5.08 -37.13
CA GLU A 478 -1.07 5.03 -36.46
C GLU A 478 -2.19 4.63 -37.43
N THR A 479 -2.16 5.17 -38.65
CA THR A 479 -3.13 4.87 -39.71
C THR A 479 -3.04 3.43 -40.16
N ALA A 480 -1.84 2.96 -40.52
CA ALA A 480 -1.63 1.60 -40.96
C ALA A 480 -1.95 0.60 -39.84
N GLY A 481 -1.46 0.82 -38.62
CA GLY A 481 -1.70 -0.07 -37.48
C GLY A 481 -3.17 -0.18 -37.10
N THR A 482 -3.90 0.95 -37.12
CA THR A 482 -5.35 0.97 -36.85
C THR A 482 -6.14 0.28 -37.96
N PHE A 483 -5.80 0.53 -39.22
CA PHE A 483 -6.48 -0.08 -40.36
C PHE A 483 -6.27 -1.60 -40.42
N LEU A 484 -5.02 -2.04 -40.21
CA LEU A 484 -4.62 -3.45 -40.19
C LEU A 484 -5.04 -4.17 -38.90
N LYS A 485 -5.51 -3.44 -37.88
CA LYS A 485 -5.88 -3.97 -36.57
C LYS A 485 -4.74 -4.79 -35.95
N VAL A 486 -3.54 -4.21 -35.92
CA VAL A 486 -2.33 -4.87 -35.43
C VAL A 486 -2.54 -5.34 -33.98
N ASP A 487 -2.42 -6.66 -33.77
CA ASP A 487 -2.45 -7.27 -32.45
C ASP A 487 -1.05 -7.23 -31.82
N MET A 488 -0.84 -6.26 -30.93
CA MET A 488 0.42 -6.15 -30.19
C MET A 488 0.69 -7.35 -29.28
N GLY A 489 -0.33 -8.01 -28.73
CA GLY A 489 -0.14 -9.15 -27.83
C GLY A 489 0.47 -10.37 -28.51
N ALA A 490 0.49 -10.39 -29.85
CA ALA A 490 1.14 -11.43 -30.65
C ALA A 490 2.62 -11.14 -30.95
N VAL A 491 3.08 -9.89 -30.82
CA VAL A 491 4.40 -9.44 -31.30
C VAL A 491 5.21 -8.62 -30.28
N TRP A 492 4.66 -8.41 -29.09
CA TRP A 492 5.28 -7.68 -28.00
C TRP A 492 4.99 -8.35 -26.65
N THR A 493 5.98 -8.29 -25.75
CA THR A 493 5.85 -8.68 -24.36
C THR A 493 6.57 -7.66 -23.47
N PRO A 494 6.09 -7.42 -22.24
CA PRO A 494 6.78 -6.54 -21.29
C PRO A 494 8.20 -7.04 -21.01
N ASP A 495 9.19 -6.15 -21.06
CA ASP A 495 10.59 -6.43 -20.75
C ASP A 495 11.12 -5.51 -19.65
N GLU A 496 12.40 -5.63 -19.30
CA GLU A 496 13.00 -4.81 -18.24
C GLU A 496 12.92 -3.31 -18.56
N ALA A 497 13.18 -2.92 -19.81
CA ALA A 497 13.13 -1.53 -20.23
C ALA A 497 11.74 -0.92 -20.02
N PHE A 498 10.67 -1.67 -20.27
CA PHE A 498 9.30 -1.25 -19.97
C PHE A 498 9.12 -0.88 -18.48
N PHE A 499 9.51 -1.77 -17.57
CA PHE A 499 9.36 -1.54 -16.12
C PHE A 499 10.30 -0.44 -15.61
N GLU A 500 11.50 -0.35 -16.14
CA GLU A 500 12.46 0.68 -15.79
C GLU A 500 12.01 2.06 -16.22
N LEU A 501 11.31 2.22 -17.34
CA LEU A 501 10.88 3.53 -17.83
C LEU A 501 9.61 4.04 -17.16
N MET A 502 8.83 3.16 -16.54
CA MET A 502 7.64 3.55 -15.78
C MET A 502 8.01 4.36 -14.53
N ARG A 503 7.51 5.59 -14.47
CA ARG A 503 7.71 6.55 -13.37
C ARG A 503 6.41 7.01 -12.73
N ASP A 504 5.30 6.92 -13.46
CA ASP A 504 4.04 7.51 -13.04
C ASP A 504 3.18 6.54 -12.25
N ARG A 505 2.83 6.92 -11.02
CA ARG A 505 2.09 6.05 -10.11
C ARG A 505 0.64 5.83 -10.53
N GLU A 506 -0.03 6.87 -11.02
CA GLU A 506 -1.43 6.74 -11.43
C GLU A 506 -1.55 5.78 -12.62
N ALA A 507 -0.65 5.89 -13.60
CA ALA A 507 -0.58 4.96 -14.72
C ALA A 507 -0.24 3.53 -14.27
N VAL A 508 0.77 3.34 -13.41
CA VAL A 508 1.16 2.02 -12.91
C VAL A 508 0.02 1.37 -12.11
N ASN A 509 -0.67 2.12 -11.25
CA ASN A 509 -1.81 1.60 -10.50
C ASN A 509 -2.98 1.22 -11.43
N ALA A 510 -3.22 2.01 -12.48
CA ALA A 510 -4.25 1.70 -13.46
C ALA A 510 -3.91 0.45 -14.30
N MET A 511 -2.63 0.22 -14.63
CA MET A 511 -2.18 -1.04 -15.22
C MET A 511 -2.36 -2.22 -14.26
N LEU A 512 -1.98 -2.04 -12.99
CA LEU A 512 -2.18 -3.06 -11.97
C LEU A 512 -3.68 -3.43 -11.82
N ARG A 513 -4.58 -2.46 -11.99
CA ARG A 513 -6.03 -2.71 -12.01
C ARG A 513 -6.47 -3.58 -13.17
N GLU A 514 -5.87 -3.41 -14.35
CA GLU A 514 -6.18 -4.22 -15.54
C GLU A 514 -5.72 -5.66 -15.38
N VAL A 515 -4.56 -5.85 -14.76
CA VAL A 515 -3.91 -7.17 -14.65
C VAL A 515 -4.34 -7.93 -13.40
N GLY A 516 -4.39 -7.24 -12.25
CA GLY A 516 -4.71 -7.83 -10.94
C GLY A 516 -6.10 -7.50 -10.38
N GLY A 517 -6.90 -6.69 -11.08
CA GLY A 517 -8.25 -6.32 -10.69
C GLY A 517 -8.36 -5.15 -9.70
N LYS A 518 -9.60 -4.66 -9.49
CA LYS A 518 -9.92 -3.52 -8.61
C LYS A 518 -9.34 -3.69 -7.21
N LYS A 519 -9.59 -4.83 -6.57
CA LYS A 519 -9.20 -5.10 -5.18
C LYS A 519 -7.69 -4.95 -4.96
N VAL A 520 -6.88 -5.44 -5.90
CA VAL A 520 -5.42 -5.40 -5.77
C VAL A 520 -4.87 -4.00 -6.03
N ALA A 521 -5.38 -3.30 -7.04
CA ALA A 521 -4.98 -1.92 -7.30
C ALA A 521 -5.34 -0.98 -6.14
N ASP A 522 -6.57 -1.10 -5.64
CA ASP A 522 -7.06 -0.28 -4.53
C ASP A 522 -6.26 -0.59 -3.25
N GLY A 523 -5.99 -1.87 -2.95
CA GLY A 523 -5.19 -2.30 -1.79
C GLY A 523 -3.74 -1.81 -1.79
N ASN A 524 -3.21 -1.38 -2.93
CA ASN A 524 -1.83 -0.88 -3.09
C ASN A 524 -1.78 0.61 -3.47
N LEU A 525 -2.85 1.38 -3.21
CA LEU A 525 -2.97 2.77 -3.65
C LEU A 525 -1.89 3.69 -3.05
N THR A 526 -1.51 3.46 -1.79
CA THR A 526 -0.53 4.25 -1.04
C THR A 526 0.91 3.72 -1.15
N GLU A 527 1.08 2.55 -1.79
CA GLU A 527 2.39 1.91 -1.97
C GLU A 527 3.32 2.69 -2.90
N LYS A 528 4.62 2.46 -2.73
CA LYS A 528 5.67 2.98 -3.61
C LYS A 528 5.46 2.48 -5.04
N VAL A 529 5.79 3.33 -6.02
CA VAL A 529 5.78 2.95 -7.45
C VAL A 529 6.60 1.68 -7.69
N LYS A 530 7.75 1.54 -7.02
CA LYS A 530 8.59 0.33 -7.12
C LYS A 530 7.81 -0.92 -6.72
N THR A 531 7.12 -0.89 -5.58
CA THR A 531 6.29 -2.01 -5.09
C THR A 531 5.18 -2.33 -6.10
N GLN A 532 4.45 -1.31 -6.59
CA GLN A 532 3.38 -1.54 -7.56
C GLN A 532 3.89 -2.16 -8.87
N LYS A 533 5.09 -1.78 -9.33
CA LYS A 533 5.73 -2.39 -10.51
C LYS A 533 6.12 -3.84 -10.28
N THR A 534 6.65 -4.19 -9.11
CA THR A 534 6.93 -5.58 -8.73
C THR A 534 5.66 -6.42 -8.76
N ILE A 535 4.59 -5.94 -8.13
CA ILE A 535 3.29 -6.61 -8.12
C ILE A 535 2.75 -6.81 -9.55
N LEU A 536 2.84 -5.78 -10.40
CA LEU A 536 2.45 -5.87 -11.81
C LEU A 536 3.25 -6.94 -12.55
N ARG A 537 4.58 -6.98 -12.33
CA ARG A 537 5.46 -8.01 -12.90
C ARG A 537 5.07 -9.41 -12.44
N ASP A 538 4.80 -9.58 -11.16
CA ASP A 538 4.43 -10.89 -10.60
C ASP A 538 3.16 -11.46 -11.24
N PHE A 539 2.16 -10.62 -11.54
CA PHE A 539 0.99 -11.07 -12.29
C PHE A 539 1.30 -11.42 -13.76
N LEU A 540 2.22 -10.71 -14.39
CA LEU A 540 2.59 -10.97 -15.79
C LEU A 540 3.42 -12.25 -15.92
N ASP A 541 4.24 -12.55 -14.91
CA ASP A 541 5.07 -13.75 -14.87
C ASP A 541 4.32 -14.97 -14.30
N GLY A 542 3.33 -14.74 -13.43
CA GLY A 542 2.60 -15.79 -12.71
C GLY A 542 3.32 -16.27 -11.45
N THR A 543 4.02 -15.37 -10.76
CA THR A 543 4.84 -15.64 -9.57
C THR A 543 4.17 -15.12 -8.29
N ASN A 544 4.73 -15.45 -7.12
CA ASN A 544 4.23 -14.99 -5.81
C ASN A 544 2.74 -15.27 -5.59
N ASP A 545 2.29 -16.49 -5.93
CA ASP A 545 0.91 -16.97 -5.83
C ASP A 545 -0.13 -16.13 -6.59
N ARG A 546 0.31 -15.41 -7.63
CA ARG A 546 -0.57 -14.60 -8.50
C ARG A 546 -0.90 -15.33 -9.80
N PRO A 547 -2.15 -15.27 -10.28
CA PRO A 547 -2.52 -15.85 -11.56
C PRO A 547 -1.83 -15.11 -12.71
N LYS A 548 -1.30 -15.86 -13.67
CA LYS A 548 -0.62 -15.30 -14.84
C LYS A 548 -1.59 -14.60 -15.78
N ALA A 549 -1.40 -13.30 -16.01
CA ALA A 549 -2.12 -12.55 -17.02
C ALA A 549 -1.51 -12.74 -18.41
N ALA A 550 -2.03 -13.70 -19.16
CA ALA A 550 -1.53 -14.00 -20.51
C ALA A 550 -1.90 -12.90 -21.53
N ARG A 551 -0.94 -12.56 -22.41
CA ARG A 551 -1.10 -11.63 -23.55
C ARG A 551 -1.61 -10.22 -23.18
N TRP A 552 -1.36 -9.76 -21.96
CA TRP A 552 -1.68 -8.39 -21.59
C TRP A 552 -0.85 -7.39 -22.41
N THR A 553 -1.54 -6.40 -22.95
CA THR A 553 -0.92 -5.27 -23.65
C THR A 553 -1.39 -3.97 -22.99
N PRO A 554 -0.47 -3.06 -22.60
CA PRO A 554 -0.88 -1.78 -22.04
C PRO A 554 -1.58 -0.92 -23.09
N LYS A 555 -2.54 -0.10 -22.65
CA LYS A 555 -3.27 0.86 -23.49
C LYS A 555 -2.40 1.76 -24.37
N TRP A 556 -1.17 2.02 -23.94
CA TRP A 556 -0.18 2.78 -24.71
C TRP A 556 0.21 2.11 -26.03
N LEU A 557 0.20 0.78 -26.08
CA LEU A 557 0.67 0.00 -27.23
C LEU A 557 -0.48 -0.45 -28.14
N THR A 558 -1.74 -0.38 -27.73
CA THR A 558 -2.88 -0.84 -28.56
C THR A 558 -3.11 0.03 -29.80
N PHE A 559 -3.72 -0.51 -30.87
CA PHE A 559 -4.20 0.27 -32.02
C PHE A 559 -5.74 0.29 -32.03
N PRO A 560 -6.41 1.43 -31.74
CA PRO A 560 -5.86 2.76 -31.39
C PRO A 560 -5.26 2.82 -29.98
N ALA A 561 -4.30 3.73 -29.76
CA ALA A 561 -3.66 3.90 -28.46
C ALA A 561 -4.55 4.72 -27.51
N GLN A 562 -4.44 4.42 -26.22
CA GLN A 562 -5.16 5.11 -25.15
C GLN A 562 -4.22 5.52 -24.02
N ALA A 563 -4.62 6.55 -23.27
CA ALA A 563 -3.94 7.03 -22.08
C ALA A 563 -4.53 6.37 -20.82
N TYR A 564 -3.72 6.23 -19.76
CA TYR A 564 -4.16 5.77 -18.45
C TYR A 564 -4.65 6.90 -17.55
N THR A 565 -4.23 8.13 -17.83
CA THR A 565 -4.56 9.33 -17.05
C THR A 565 -5.22 10.38 -17.93
N ARG A 566 -5.65 11.49 -17.33
CA ARG A 566 -6.21 12.64 -18.07
C ARG A 566 -5.14 13.51 -18.77
N ARG A 567 -3.86 13.22 -18.54
CA ARG A 567 -2.75 14.03 -19.07
C ARG A 567 -2.54 13.77 -20.56
N PRO A 568 -1.93 14.72 -21.29
CA PRO A 568 -1.59 14.55 -22.68
C PRO A 568 -0.67 13.34 -22.91
N PHE A 569 -1.02 12.56 -23.91
CA PHE A 569 -0.24 11.44 -24.41
C PHE A 569 -0.26 11.50 -25.94
N ALA A 570 0.91 11.74 -26.53
CA ALA A 570 1.03 12.09 -27.95
C ALA A 570 0.49 10.99 -28.87
N THR A 571 0.77 9.72 -28.58
CA THR A 571 0.30 8.59 -29.39
C THR A 571 -1.22 8.50 -29.41
N ALA A 572 -1.89 8.62 -28.25
CA ALA A 572 -3.35 8.59 -28.20
C ALA A 572 -4.00 9.79 -28.91
N GLN A 573 -3.37 10.97 -28.88
CA GLN A 573 -3.82 12.13 -29.68
C GLN A 573 -3.75 11.83 -31.18
N ARG A 574 -2.64 11.25 -31.67
CA ARG A 574 -2.51 10.82 -33.07
C ARG A 574 -3.56 9.78 -33.44
N SER A 575 -3.77 8.74 -32.61
CA SER A 575 -4.79 7.72 -32.91
C SER A 575 -6.21 8.33 -33.02
N ARG A 576 -6.53 9.33 -32.21
CA ARG A 576 -7.82 10.06 -32.30
C ARG A 576 -7.95 10.88 -33.58
N ALA A 577 -6.87 11.51 -34.03
CA ALA A 577 -6.86 12.31 -35.26
C ALA A 577 -7.04 11.44 -36.52
N VAL A 578 -6.53 10.21 -36.48
CA VAL A 578 -6.63 9.24 -37.59
C VAL A 578 -8.01 8.60 -37.70
N ALA A 579 -8.70 8.38 -36.58
CA ALA A 579 -9.96 7.61 -36.55
C ALA A 579 -11.04 8.09 -37.54
N PRO A 580 -11.28 9.40 -37.75
CA PRO A 580 -12.24 9.89 -38.76
C PRO A 580 -11.84 9.53 -40.19
N LEU A 581 -10.55 9.52 -40.51
CA LEU A 581 -10.03 9.27 -41.86
C LEU A 581 -10.24 7.81 -42.31
N LEU A 582 -10.26 6.88 -41.36
CA LEU A 582 -10.44 5.45 -41.61
C LEU A 582 -11.91 5.01 -41.60
N ARG A 583 -12.84 5.90 -41.26
CA ARG A 583 -14.26 5.55 -41.12
C ARG A 583 -14.85 5.18 -42.49
N GLY A 584 -15.32 3.94 -42.63
CA GLY A 584 -15.97 3.46 -43.85
C GLY A 584 -15.01 3.00 -44.96
N VAL A 585 -13.69 3.08 -44.74
CA VAL A 585 -12.69 2.57 -45.69
C VAL A 585 -12.75 1.04 -45.71
N ARG A 586 -12.91 0.45 -46.89
CA ARG A 586 -12.81 -1.00 -47.11
C ARG A 586 -11.86 -1.26 -48.27
N LEU A 587 -11.06 -2.33 -48.17
CA LEU A 587 -10.33 -2.80 -49.34
C LEU A 587 -11.34 -3.30 -50.38
N PRO A 588 -11.10 -3.03 -51.68
CA PRO A 588 -11.85 -3.70 -52.73
C PRO A 588 -11.74 -5.21 -52.52
N SER A 589 -12.87 -5.92 -52.63
CA SER A 589 -12.81 -7.38 -52.76
C SER A 589 -11.91 -7.70 -53.96
N PRO A 590 -11.07 -8.76 -53.93
CA PRO A 590 -10.32 -9.18 -55.11
C PRO A 590 -11.33 -9.53 -56.21
N ALA A 591 -11.66 -8.54 -57.05
CA ALA A 591 -12.55 -8.74 -58.17
C ALA A 591 -11.77 -9.50 -59.23
N ALA A 592 -12.43 -10.53 -59.78
CA ALA A 592 -12.09 -11.11 -61.06
C ALA A 592 -11.73 -9.99 -62.06
N THR A 593 -10.73 -10.29 -62.88
CA THR A 593 -10.27 -9.58 -64.07
C THR A 593 -11.22 -8.45 -64.53
N PRO A 594 -10.74 -7.20 -64.67
CA PRO A 594 -11.62 -6.13 -65.14
C PRO A 594 -12.22 -6.52 -66.50
N PRO A 595 -13.48 -6.14 -66.81
CA PRO A 595 -13.95 -6.22 -68.18
C PRO A 595 -13.03 -5.34 -69.03
N SER A 596 -12.45 -5.96 -70.05
CA SER A 596 -11.68 -5.28 -71.07
C SER A 596 -12.58 -4.28 -71.80
N THR A 597 -12.61 -3.04 -71.33
CA THR A 597 -13.21 -1.92 -72.04
C THR A 597 -12.33 -0.69 -71.88
N MET A 598 -11.23 -0.67 -72.61
CA MET A 598 -10.74 0.53 -73.28
C MET A 598 -10.20 0.07 -74.64
N ALA A 599 -11.11 -0.27 -75.55
CA ALA A 599 -10.80 -0.16 -76.96
C ALA A 599 -10.71 1.34 -77.26
N PRO A 600 -9.59 1.85 -77.81
CA PRO A 600 -9.58 3.22 -78.30
C PRO A 600 -10.51 3.27 -79.51
N ALA A 601 -11.51 4.15 -79.47
CA ALA A 601 -12.24 4.55 -80.66
C ALA A 601 -11.25 5.31 -81.56
N VAL A 602 -10.60 4.58 -82.47
CA VAL A 602 -9.91 5.16 -83.62
C VAL A 602 -10.80 4.90 -84.81
N ASP A 603 -11.51 5.94 -85.23
CA ASP A 603 -12.18 6.01 -86.51
C ASP A 603 -11.11 6.32 -87.58
N PRO A 604 -10.80 5.41 -88.52
CA PRO A 604 -9.87 5.73 -89.59
C PRO A 604 -10.61 6.49 -90.69
N ASN A 605 -10.31 7.78 -90.79
CA ASN A 605 -10.68 8.62 -91.93
C ASN A 605 -10.18 7.98 -93.25
N PRO A 606 -11.06 7.71 -94.24
CA PRO A 606 -10.67 7.08 -95.50
C PRO A 606 -10.25 8.15 -96.52
N ALA A 607 -9.10 8.80 -96.31
CA ALA A 607 -8.39 9.57 -97.33
C ALA A 607 -6.99 9.93 -96.80
N ILE A 608 -5.98 9.83 -97.67
CA ILE A 608 -4.51 10.02 -97.48
C ILE A 608 -3.79 8.65 -97.41
N LEU A 609 -3.56 8.02 -98.58
CA LEU A 609 -2.34 8.11 -99.42
C LEU A 609 -1.26 7.14 -98.90
N ALA A 610 -0.97 5.98 -99.51
CA ALA A 610 -0.37 5.82 -100.85
C ALA A 610 0.80 6.78 -101.09
N ALA A 611 1.96 6.49 -100.49
CA ALA A 611 3.29 6.64 -101.10
C ALA A 611 4.39 6.28 -100.08
N GLN A 612 5.31 5.41 -100.52
CA GLN A 612 6.61 5.02 -99.96
C GLN A 612 6.62 3.89 -98.92
#